data_AF-A0A0M9DPX6-F1
#
_entry.id   AF-A0A0M9DPX6-F1
#
_cell.length_a   1.000
_cell.length_b   1.000
_cell.length_c   1.000
_cell.angle_alpha   90.00
_cell.angle_beta   90.00
_cell.angle_gamma   90.00
#
_symmetry.space_group_name_H-M   'P 1'
#
loop_
_entity.id
_entity.type
_entity.pdbx_description
1 polymer ?
#
loop_
_entity_poly.entity_id
_entity_poly.type
_entity_poly.pdbx_seq_one_letter_code
_entity_poly.pdbx_strand_id
1 'polypeptide(L)'
;MKRIILSAVVVASLAFGGCKNKNADNPTSVPTGKATITGLATVDLDLNQTGRQGSVPTGLKVSVIVSTKSLVLNPSSSVTYADKVYEATIGSDGKYSVEIDAVEKPFTVSVRGGDFEANQVPALGGTAVRKKFSVAAADVTVYKGGSFIQDLAY
;
A
#
# COMPACT_ATOMS: atom_id res chain seq x y z
N MET A 1 -17.24 -20.45 87.70
CA MET A 1 -15.80 -20.12 87.59
C MET A 1 -15.49 -19.73 86.17
N LYS A 2 -15.02 -18.49 85.94
CA LYS A 2 -14.67 -17.94 84.62
C LYS A 2 -13.40 -18.61 84.09
N ARG A 3 -13.39 -18.98 82.80
CA ARG A 3 -12.16 -19.27 82.06
C ARG A 3 -12.06 -18.32 80.87
N ILE A 4 -10.98 -17.56 80.88
CA ILE A 4 -10.52 -16.66 79.82
C ILE A 4 -9.71 -17.53 78.85
N ILE A 5 -9.95 -17.41 77.55
CA ILE A 5 -9.01 -17.86 76.51
C ILE A 5 -8.91 -16.76 75.44
N LEU A 6 -7.69 -16.24 75.32
CA LEU A 6 -7.14 -15.35 74.30
C LEU A 6 -7.07 -16.05 72.92
N SER A 7 -7.06 -15.24 71.85
CA SER A 7 -6.46 -15.45 70.51
C SER A 7 -7.47 -15.21 69.40
N ALA A 8 -7.17 -14.66 68.21
CA ALA A 8 -6.04 -13.95 67.65
C ALA A 8 -6.50 -13.44 66.26
N VAL A 9 -6.00 -12.28 65.84
CA VAL A 9 -5.64 -11.90 64.44
C VAL A 9 -6.55 -12.34 63.29
N VAL A 10 -7.19 -11.36 62.62
CA VAL A 10 -7.44 -11.43 61.18
C VAL A 10 -6.98 -10.11 60.55
N VAL A 11 -5.78 -10.13 59.97
CA VAL A 11 -5.30 -9.11 59.04
C VAL A 11 -6.02 -9.34 57.72
N ALA A 12 -6.98 -8.47 57.39
CA ALA A 12 -7.59 -8.43 56.08
C ALA A 12 -6.61 -7.75 55.10
N SER A 13 -5.75 -8.55 54.45
CA SER A 13 -5.02 -8.11 53.27
C SER A 13 -6.02 -7.92 52.13
N LEU A 14 -6.40 -6.66 51.89
CA LEU A 14 -7.05 -6.23 50.65
C LEU A 14 -6.03 -6.43 49.51
N ALA A 15 -5.99 -7.63 48.97
CA ALA A 15 -5.43 -7.85 47.65
C ALA A 15 -6.35 -7.12 46.67
N PHE A 16 -6.00 -5.88 46.31
CA PHE A 16 -6.41 -5.33 45.03
C PHE A 16 -5.82 -6.25 43.98
N GLY A 17 -6.61 -7.26 43.60
CA GLY A 17 -6.45 -7.95 42.34
C GLY A 17 -6.63 -6.91 41.25
N GLY A 18 -5.54 -6.21 40.94
CA GLY A 18 -5.46 -5.37 39.77
C GLY A 18 -5.89 -6.24 38.61
N CYS A 19 -7.05 -5.91 38.04
CA CYS A 19 -7.43 -6.36 36.72
C CYS A 19 -6.25 -6.03 35.82
N LYS A 20 -5.41 -7.04 35.54
CA LYS A 20 -4.56 -7.00 34.36
C LYS A 20 -5.55 -6.82 33.23
N ASN A 21 -5.67 -5.60 32.72
CA ASN A 21 -6.28 -5.35 31.43
C ASN A 21 -5.52 -6.24 30.44
N LYS A 22 -6.07 -7.44 30.21
CA LYS A 22 -5.71 -8.30 29.09
C LYS A 22 -6.35 -7.73 27.82
N ASN A 23 -6.22 -6.42 27.62
CA ASN A 23 -6.20 -5.84 26.29
C ASN A 23 -4.73 -5.56 26.00
N ALA A 24 -3.94 -6.63 25.93
CA ALA A 24 -2.89 -6.60 24.94
C ALA A 24 -3.66 -6.58 23.63
N ASP A 25 -3.77 -5.39 23.03
CA ASP A 25 -4.30 -5.16 21.69
C ASP A 25 -3.44 -5.95 20.70
N ASN A 26 -3.65 -7.26 20.67
CA ASN A 26 -3.04 -8.12 19.68
C ASN A 26 -3.66 -7.72 18.34
N PRO A 27 -2.86 -7.43 17.31
CA PRO A 27 -3.38 -7.05 16.01
C PRO A 27 -4.32 -8.16 15.53
N THR A 28 -5.62 -7.84 15.46
CA THR A 28 -6.62 -8.80 15.00
C THR A 28 -6.59 -8.79 13.48
N SER A 29 -6.36 -9.96 12.88
CA SER A 29 -6.42 -10.11 11.44
C SER A 29 -7.84 -9.87 10.95
N VAL A 30 -7.97 -9.11 9.86
CA VAL A 30 -9.25 -8.84 9.20
C VAL A 30 -9.36 -9.77 7.99
N PRO A 31 -10.57 -10.28 7.64
CA PRO A 31 -10.76 -10.98 6.37
C PRO A 31 -10.32 -10.11 5.19
N THR A 32 -9.20 -10.47 4.56
CA THR A 32 -8.70 -9.79 3.38
C THR A 32 -9.50 -10.24 2.14
N GLY A 33 -9.77 -9.30 1.25
CA GLY A 33 -10.18 -9.58 -0.11
C GLY A 33 -9.19 -8.97 -1.09
N LYS A 34 -9.63 -8.74 -2.32
CA LYS A 34 -8.82 -8.14 -3.38
C LYS A 34 -9.36 -6.78 -3.78
N ALA A 35 -8.47 -5.90 -4.25
CA ALA A 35 -8.79 -4.72 -5.02
C ALA A 35 -7.98 -4.76 -6.32
N THR A 36 -8.54 -4.23 -7.40
CA THR A 36 -7.87 -4.20 -8.70
C THR A 36 -7.52 -2.76 -9.08
N ILE A 37 -6.27 -2.51 -9.41
CA ILE A 37 -5.81 -1.24 -9.98
C ILE A 37 -5.45 -1.50 -11.43
N THR A 38 -6.03 -0.70 -12.32
CA THR A 38 -5.77 -0.73 -13.76
C THR A 38 -5.28 0.63 -14.21
N GLY A 39 -4.68 0.70 -15.39
CA GLY A 39 -4.32 1.99 -15.98
C GLY A 39 -3.64 1.84 -17.31
N LEU A 40 -3.44 2.98 -17.97
CA LEU A 40 -2.70 3.13 -19.21
C LEU A 40 -1.38 3.85 -18.92
N ALA A 41 -0.28 3.31 -19.44
CA ALA A 41 1.03 3.93 -19.42
C ALA A 41 1.30 4.62 -20.75
N THR A 42 1.59 5.91 -20.71
CA THR A 42 1.78 6.78 -21.89
C THR A 42 3.08 7.56 -21.77
N VAL A 43 3.67 7.90 -22.92
CA VAL A 43 4.89 8.70 -23.02
C VAL A 43 4.87 9.50 -24.32
N ASP A 44 5.31 10.76 -24.29
CA ASP A 44 5.44 11.55 -25.51
C ASP A 44 6.83 11.35 -26.14
N LEU A 45 6.94 10.50 -27.16
CA LEU A 45 8.21 10.25 -27.86
C LEU A 45 8.49 11.24 -29.00
N ASP A 46 7.49 11.96 -29.48
CA ASP A 46 7.65 12.99 -30.50
C ASP A 46 6.97 14.28 -30.06
N LEU A 47 7.77 15.24 -29.58
CA LEU A 47 7.26 16.51 -29.07
C LEU A 47 6.84 17.47 -30.19
N ASN A 48 7.03 17.11 -31.47
CA ASN A 48 6.54 17.90 -32.62
C ASN A 48 5.09 17.62 -32.95
N GLN A 49 4.55 16.50 -32.47
CA GLN A 49 3.21 16.06 -32.80
C GLN A 49 2.36 16.18 -31.55
N THR A 50 1.61 17.27 -31.47
CA THR A 50 0.70 17.51 -30.36
C THR A 50 -0.36 16.41 -30.32
N GLY A 51 -0.53 15.76 -29.17
CA GLY A 51 -1.56 14.73 -28.97
C GLY A 51 -1.19 13.33 -29.49
N ARG A 52 0.05 13.10 -29.95
CA ARG A 52 0.50 11.77 -30.35
C ARG A 52 1.35 11.13 -29.24
N GLN A 53 0.68 10.42 -28.36
CA GLN A 53 1.35 9.61 -27.34
C GLN A 53 2.03 8.41 -28.00
N GLY A 54 3.31 8.22 -27.67
CA GLY A 54 4.05 7.01 -27.96
C GLY A 54 3.66 5.87 -27.01
N SER A 55 4.09 4.66 -27.36
CA SER A 55 3.92 3.51 -26.48
C SER A 55 5.08 3.41 -25.51
N VAL A 56 4.77 3.23 -24.23
CA VAL A 56 5.74 2.77 -23.23
C VAL A 56 6.20 1.36 -23.62
N PRO A 57 7.48 0.98 -23.37
CA PRO A 57 7.96 -0.35 -23.70
C PRO A 57 7.15 -1.45 -23.01
N THR A 58 6.68 -2.42 -23.80
CA THR A 58 6.10 -3.66 -23.27
C THR A 58 7.08 -4.34 -22.34
N GLY A 59 6.60 -4.91 -21.24
CA GLY A 59 7.47 -5.59 -20.27
C GLY A 59 7.91 -4.71 -19.11
N LEU A 60 7.67 -3.39 -19.17
CA LEU A 60 8.00 -2.49 -18.08
C LEU A 60 7.14 -2.79 -16.84
N LYS A 61 7.77 -2.80 -15.66
CA LYS A 61 7.11 -3.15 -14.40
C LYS A 61 6.35 -1.97 -13.80
N VAL A 62 5.19 -2.25 -13.22
CA VAL A 62 4.44 -1.35 -12.34
C VAL A 62 4.38 -2.00 -10.97
N SER A 63 4.83 -1.29 -9.95
CA SER A 63 4.85 -1.75 -8.55
C SER A 63 3.80 -1.01 -7.74
N VAL A 64 2.99 -1.75 -6.98
CA VAL A 64 2.06 -1.21 -5.99
C VAL A 64 2.54 -1.59 -4.60
N ILE A 65 2.82 -0.59 -3.78
CA ILE A 65 3.36 -0.74 -2.43
C ILE A 65 2.21 -0.58 -1.44
N VAL A 66 1.97 -1.64 -0.67
CA VAL A 66 0.93 -1.72 0.35
C VAL A 66 1.58 -1.91 1.71
N SER A 67 1.38 -0.96 2.63
CA SER A 67 1.78 -1.18 4.01
C SER A 67 0.88 -2.23 4.66
N THR A 68 1.48 -3.30 5.21
CA THR A 68 0.71 -4.34 5.92
C THR A 68 -0.02 -3.79 7.14
N LYS A 69 0.39 -2.63 7.66
CA LYS A 69 -0.32 -1.88 8.71
C LYS A 69 -1.76 -1.57 8.31
N SER A 70 -1.98 -1.24 7.04
CA SER A 70 -3.30 -0.86 6.52
C SER A 70 -4.27 -2.05 6.40
N LEU A 71 -3.76 -3.28 6.51
CA LEU A 71 -4.55 -4.52 6.41
C LEU A 71 -5.01 -5.04 7.79
N VAL A 72 -4.70 -4.31 8.86
CA VAL A 72 -5.02 -4.67 10.25
C VAL A 72 -6.04 -3.67 10.81
N LEU A 73 -7.03 -4.15 11.58
CA LEU A 73 -8.10 -3.29 12.11
C LEU A 73 -7.57 -2.26 13.12
N ASN A 74 -6.75 -2.73 14.06
CA ASN A 74 -6.20 -1.97 15.17
C ASN A 74 -4.67 -2.14 15.17
N PRO A 75 -3.94 -1.43 14.30
CA PRO A 75 -2.49 -1.55 14.23
C PRO A 75 -1.83 -0.99 15.49
N SER A 76 -0.89 -1.73 16.07
CA SER A 76 -0.13 -1.28 17.24
C SER A 76 1.06 -0.42 16.81
N SER A 77 1.31 0.70 17.50
CA SER A 77 2.52 1.50 17.28
C SER A 77 3.81 0.82 17.73
N SER A 78 3.72 -0.27 18.52
CA SER A 78 4.88 -1.05 18.98
C SER A 78 5.36 -2.10 17.98
N VAL A 79 4.63 -2.30 16.87
CA VAL A 79 4.93 -3.30 15.85
C VAL A 79 5.43 -2.59 14.59
N THR A 80 6.56 -3.06 14.07
CA THR A 80 7.03 -2.66 12.74
C THR A 80 6.27 -3.46 11.69
N TYR A 81 5.58 -2.75 10.80
CA TYR A 81 4.84 -3.35 9.69
C TYR A 81 5.71 -3.30 8.43
N ALA A 82 5.82 -4.42 7.75
CA ALA A 82 6.50 -4.49 6.46
C ALA A 82 5.61 -3.92 5.35
N ASP A 83 6.24 -3.47 4.27
CA ASP A 83 5.56 -3.19 3.02
C ASP A 83 5.50 -4.45 2.16
N LYS A 84 4.37 -4.66 1.51
CA LYS A 84 4.17 -5.71 0.51
C LYS A 84 4.13 -5.05 -0.87
N VAL A 85 4.95 -5.57 -1.78
CA VAL A 85 5.05 -5.06 -3.15
C VAL A 85 4.32 -6.05 -4.07
N TYR A 86 3.39 -5.52 -4.86
CA TYR A 86 2.72 -6.25 -5.92
C TYR A 86 3.21 -5.70 -7.25
N GLU A 87 3.39 -6.56 -8.24
CA GLU A 87 3.88 -6.15 -9.55
C GLU A 87 2.92 -6.55 -10.66
N ALA A 88 2.76 -5.64 -11.61
CA ALA A 88 2.21 -5.91 -12.92
C ALA A 88 3.23 -5.55 -14.01
N THR A 89 2.96 -6.00 -15.22
CA THR A 89 3.77 -5.70 -16.39
C THR A 89 2.90 -4.95 -17.39
N ILE A 90 3.44 -3.88 -17.97
CA ILE A 90 2.76 -3.13 -19.03
C ILE A 90 2.71 -3.99 -20.30
N GLY A 91 1.49 -4.17 -20.82
CA GLY A 91 1.21 -4.87 -22.06
C GLY A 91 1.55 -4.03 -23.30
N SER A 92 1.44 -4.65 -24.48
CA SER A 92 1.73 -3.98 -25.76
C SER A 92 0.72 -2.89 -26.14
N ASP A 93 -0.44 -2.87 -25.48
CA ASP A 93 -1.44 -1.80 -25.61
C ASP A 93 -1.24 -0.69 -24.57
N GLY A 94 -0.11 -0.71 -23.85
CA GLY A 94 0.22 0.25 -22.79
C GLY A 94 -0.53 0.00 -21.48
N LYS A 95 -1.43 -0.99 -21.40
CA LYS A 95 -2.25 -1.21 -20.21
C LYS A 95 -1.55 -2.10 -19.19
N TYR A 96 -1.91 -1.91 -17.93
CA TYR A 96 -1.54 -2.79 -16.84
C TYR A 96 -2.74 -3.07 -15.93
N SER A 97 -2.68 -4.18 -15.20
CA SER A 97 -3.68 -4.57 -14.20
C SER A 97 -2.98 -5.32 -13.07
N VAL A 98 -3.20 -4.87 -11.83
CA VAL A 98 -2.63 -5.47 -10.62
C VAL A 98 -3.71 -5.71 -9.58
N GLU A 99 -3.72 -6.91 -9.02
CA GLU A 99 -4.59 -7.26 -7.89
C GLU A 99 -3.78 -7.21 -6.59
N ILE A 100 -4.29 -6.47 -5.61
CA ILE A 100 -3.66 -6.29 -4.30
C ILE A 100 -4.58 -6.79 -3.19
N ASP A 101 -4.00 -7.13 -2.04
CA ASP A 101 -4.81 -7.43 -0.86
C ASP A 101 -5.44 -6.15 -0.31
N ALA A 102 -6.72 -6.22 0.05
CA ALA A 102 -7.47 -5.08 0.58
C ALA A 102 -8.46 -5.50 1.66
N VAL A 103 -8.84 -4.54 2.50
CA VAL A 103 -9.85 -4.67 3.56
C VAL A 103 -11.01 -3.71 3.31
N GLU A 104 -12.11 -3.84 4.06
CA GLU A 104 -13.30 -3.00 3.87
C GLU A 104 -13.04 -1.52 4.18
N LYS A 105 -12.16 -1.25 5.16
CA LYS A 105 -11.73 0.12 5.48
C LYS A 105 -10.85 0.66 4.34
N PRO A 106 -11.17 1.82 3.75
CA PRO A 106 -10.33 2.42 2.73
C PRO A 106 -8.94 2.79 3.26
N PHE A 107 -7.91 2.61 2.43
CA PHE A 107 -6.53 3.00 2.73
C PHE A 107 -5.78 3.38 1.46
N THR A 108 -4.68 4.12 1.60
CA THR A 108 -3.87 4.58 0.47
C THR A 108 -2.74 3.62 0.15
N VAL A 109 -2.49 3.40 -1.13
CA VAL A 109 -1.35 2.64 -1.67
C VAL A 109 -0.56 3.51 -2.63
N SER A 110 0.73 3.21 -2.79
CA SER A 110 1.61 3.94 -3.73
C SER A 110 1.84 3.12 -4.99
N VAL A 111 1.48 3.66 -6.14
CA VAL A 111 1.68 3.06 -7.48
C VAL A 111 2.91 3.71 -8.12
N ARG A 112 3.82 2.89 -8.65
CA ARG A 112 5.07 3.34 -9.28
C ARG A 112 5.29 2.61 -10.59
N GLY A 113 5.61 3.35 -11.64
CA GLY A 113 6.11 2.77 -12.88
C GLY A 113 7.63 2.65 -12.85
N GLY A 114 8.17 1.60 -13.47
CA GLY A 114 9.61 1.46 -13.67
C GLY A 114 10.16 2.52 -14.63
N ASP A 115 11.45 2.79 -14.56
CA ASP A 115 12.13 3.70 -15.48
C ASP A 115 12.49 2.99 -16.79
N PHE A 116 12.58 3.74 -17.89
CA PHE A 116 13.10 3.24 -19.15
C PHE A 116 13.83 4.33 -19.94
N GLU A 117 14.55 3.93 -20.98
CA GLU A 117 15.18 4.84 -21.92
C GLU A 117 14.60 4.67 -23.31
N ALA A 118 14.37 5.78 -24.00
CA ALA A 118 13.92 5.79 -25.39
C ALA A 118 14.46 7.03 -26.12
N ASN A 119 14.42 6.99 -27.45
CA ASN A 119 14.76 8.14 -28.27
C ASN A 119 13.53 9.06 -28.38
N GLN A 120 13.68 10.33 -28.00
CA GLN A 120 12.65 11.36 -28.08
C GLN A 120 12.98 12.36 -29.19
N VAL A 121 12.03 12.68 -30.05
CA VAL A 121 12.16 13.75 -31.04
C VAL A 121 11.83 15.10 -30.36
N PRO A 122 12.73 16.10 -30.40
CA PRO A 122 12.50 17.42 -29.80
C PRO A 122 11.39 18.21 -30.50
N ALA A 123 10.79 19.20 -29.82
CA ALA A 123 9.59 19.94 -30.24
C ALA A 123 9.72 20.88 -31.46
N LEU A 124 10.92 21.05 -32.04
CA LEU A 124 11.14 21.83 -33.26
C LEU A 124 11.61 20.96 -34.45
N GLY A 125 11.43 19.66 -34.34
CA GLY A 125 11.99 18.65 -35.22
C GLY A 125 13.44 18.34 -34.87
N GLY A 126 14.01 17.38 -35.57
CA GLY A 126 15.44 17.08 -35.52
C GLY A 126 15.77 15.65 -35.13
N THR A 127 17.05 15.43 -34.83
CA THR A 127 17.57 14.12 -34.44
C THR A 127 17.02 13.72 -33.09
N ALA A 128 16.49 12.49 -33.01
CA ALA A 128 16.00 11.95 -31.75
C ALA A 128 17.14 11.81 -30.75
N VAL A 129 16.89 12.23 -29.50
CA VAL A 129 17.85 12.19 -28.40
C VAL A 129 17.43 11.09 -27.42
N ARG A 130 18.39 10.25 -27.03
CA ARG A 130 18.15 9.23 -26.01
C ARG A 130 17.92 9.89 -24.66
N LYS A 131 16.77 9.61 -24.05
CA LYS A 131 16.34 10.19 -22.77
C LYS A 131 15.87 9.09 -21.82
N LYS A 132 16.12 9.29 -20.53
CA LYS A 132 15.52 8.50 -19.45
C LYS A 132 14.15 9.06 -19.09
N PHE A 133 13.16 8.19 -19.05
CA PHE A 133 11.79 8.48 -18.66
C PHE A 133 11.50 7.85 -17.30
N SER A 134 10.88 8.65 -16.44
CA SER A 134 10.55 8.30 -15.05
C SER A 134 9.19 8.91 -14.71
N VAL A 135 8.36 8.16 -13.99
CA VAL A 135 7.05 8.64 -13.53
C VAL A 135 7.07 8.84 -12.02
N ALA A 136 6.40 9.89 -11.54
CA ALA A 136 6.23 10.11 -10.11
C ALA A 136 5.33 9.00 -9.50
N ALA A 137 5.57 8.68 -8.24
CA ALA A 137 4.66 7.81 -7.52
C ALA A 137 3.28 8.47 -7.40
N ALA A 138 2.22 7.71 -7.61
CA ALA A 138 0.84 8.14 -7.45
C ALA A 138 0.18 7.41 -6.28
N ASP A 139 -0.63 8.12 -5.52
CA ASP A 139 -1.33 7.57 -4.36
C ASP A 139 -2.79 7.26 -4.72
N VAL A 140 -3.22 6.02 -4.49
CA VAL A 140 -4.58 5.55 -4.79
C VAL A 140 -5.23 5.08 -3.50
N THR A 141 -6.43 5.61 -3.19
CA THR A 141 -7.23 5.12 -2.07
C THR A 141 -8.04 3.91 -2.52
N VAL A 142 -7.81 2.75 -1.90
CA VAL A 142 -8.40 1.46 -2.27
C VAL A 142 -9.21 0.86 -1.13
N TYR A 143 -10.13 -0.04 -1.48
CA TYR A 143 -10.90 -0.85 -0.53
C TYR A 143 -11.28 -2.19 -1.18
N LYS A 144 -11.62 -3.17 -0.34
CA LYS A 144 -12.00 -4.54 -0.75
C LYS A 144 -13.13 -4.53 -1.78
N GLY A 145 -12.91 -5.25 -2.89
CA GLY A 145 -13.85 -5.37 -4.00
C GLY A 145 -13.86 -4.18 -4.96
N GLY A 146 -13.10 -3.13 -4.68
CA GLY A 146 -13.02 -1.95 -5.54
C GLY A 146 -12.18 -2.17 -6.80
N SER A 147 -12.53 -1.44 -7.86
CA SER A 147 -11.74 -1.30 -9.08
C SER A 147 -11.35 0.16 -9.26
N PHE A 148 -10.06 0.41 -9.46
CA PHE A 148 -9.49 1.75 -9.50
C PHE A 148 -8.69 1.93 -10.78
N ILE A 149 -8.65 3.16 -11.28
CA ILE A 149 -7.89 3.54 -12.46
C ILE A 149 -6.79 4.51 -12.03
N GLN A 150 -5.55 4.21 -12.41
CA GLN A 150 -4.40 5.09 -12.22
C GLN A 150 -3.53 5.06 -13.47
N ASP A 151 -3.65 6.07 -14.31
CA ASP A 151 -2.79 6.18 -15.50
C ASP A 151 -1.38 6.64 -15.11
N LEU A 152 -0.39 6.26 -15.92
CA LEU A 152 1.01 6.65 -15.76
C LEU A 152 1.42 7.47 -16.98
N ALA A 153 1.84 8.71 -16.76
CA ALA A 153 2.35 9.60 -17.79
C ALA A 153 3.85 9.85 -17.54
N TYR A 154 4.68 9.44 -18.49
CA TYR A 154 6.14 9.48 -18.45
C TYR A 154 6.75 10.67 -19.20
#